data_AF-A0A2E9JIS4-F1
#
_entry.id   AF-A0A2E9JIS4-F1
#
_cell.length_a   1.000
_cell.length_b   1.000
_cell.length_c   1.000
_cell.angle_alpha   90.00
_cell.angle_beta   90.00
_cell.angle_gamma   90.00
#
_symmetry.space_group_name_H-M   'P 1'
#
loop_
_entity.id
_entity.type
_entity.pdbx_description
1 polymer ?
#
loop_
_entity_poly.entity_id
_entity_poly.type
_entity_poly.pdbx_seq_one_letter_code
_entity_poly.pdbx_strand_id
1 'polypeptide(L)'
;SFAAVPFWVWLSGIIGKHRAYLVAFFMLALAHPFYLLLGEGDFWWMLPITVTTGFASGGFSSTLPNSMKADVIDLDTLRSGENRAALFFSSWSFAQKATATIGGAIALYGLALFGFDTAPEAVNGPDELFGVRFLFSTFPSLFFLTGAAVVWTYPITEEQQKETRREIETRDQARSGSSQA
;
A
#
# COMPACT_ATOMS: atom_id res chain seq x y z
N SER A 1 6.49 10.67 5.86
CA SER A 1 5.25 9.88 5.76
C SER A 1 4.16 10.26 6.76
N PHE A 2 4.37 10.25 8.09
CA PHE A 2 3.32 10.61 9.07
C PHE A 2 2.70 11.99 8.85
N ALA A 3 3.52 13.01 8.56
CA ALA A 3 3.04 14.37 8.29
C ALA A 3 2.18 14.49 7.01
N ALA A 4 2.28 13.53 6.09
CA ALA A 4 1.47 13.52 4.87
C ALA A 4 0.09 12.87 5.10
N VAL A 5 -0.10 12.10 6.17
CA VAL A 5 -1.37 11.39 6.43
C VAL A 5 -2.58 12.33 6.47
N PRO A 6 -2.55 13.51 7.14
CA PRO A 6 -3.69 14.44 7.12
C PRO A 6 -4.05 14.90 5.70
N PHE A 7 -3.04 15.14 4.85
CA PHE A 7 -3.26 15.51 3.46
C PHE A 7 -3.96 14.38 2.70
N TRP A 8 -3.53 13.12 2.86
CA TRP A 8 -4.14 12.00 2.16
C TRP A 8 -5.54 11.66 2.65
N VAL A 9 -5.82 11.85 3.95
CA VAL A 9 -7.16 11.73 4.51
C VAL A 9 -8.07 12.81 3.92
N TRP A 10 -7.63 14.08 3.92
CA TRP A 10 -8.37 15.17 3.30
C TRP A 10 -8.63 14.93 1.81
N LEU A 11 -7.60 14.53 1.05
CA LEU A 11 -7.72 14.23 -0.38
C LEU A 11 -8.71 13.08 -0.62
N SER A 12 -8.66 12.03 0.20
CA SER A 12 -9.58 10.90 0.10
C SER A 12 -11.05 11.28 0.32
N GLY A 13 -11.33 12.33 1.09
CA GLY A 13 -12.68 12.87 1.27
C GLY A 13 -13.19 13.70 0.09
N ILE A 14 -12.29 14.12 -0.83
CA ILE A 14 -12.66 14.90 -2.02
C ILE A 14 -12.80 14.01 -3.25
N ILE A 15 -11.80 13.17 -3.51
CA ILE A 15 -11.74 12.34 -4.74
C ILE A 15 -12.12 10.88 -4.50
N GLY A 16 -12.41 10.50 -3.26
CA GLY A 16 -12.65 9.13 -2.84
C GLY A 16 -11.36 8.37 -2.51
N LYS A 17 -11.49 7.40 -1.60
CA LYS A 17 -10.36 6.60 -1.07
C LYS A 17 -9.60 5.85 -2.16
N HIS A 18 -10.30 5.19 -3.08
CA HIS A 18 -9.67 4.42 -4.16
C HIS A 18 -8.83 5.30 -5.08
N ARG A 19 -9.33 6.49 -5.47
CA ARG A 19 -8.58 7.41 -6.33
C ARG A 19 -7.38 8.00 -5.61
N ALA A 20 -7.54 8.39 -4.34
CA ALA A 20 -6.40 8.84 -3.53
C ALA A 20 -5.33 7.75 -3.41
N TYR A 21 -5.73 6.49 -3.23
CA TYR A 21 -4.80 5.36 -3.18
C TYR A 21 -4.09 5.12 -4.52
N LEU A 22 -4.80 5.24 -5.65
CA LEU A 22 -4.21 5.18 -6.99
C LEU A 22 -3.19 6.30 -7.24
N VAL A 23 -3.50 7.54 -6.82
CA VAL A 23 -2.55 8.66 -6.94
C VAL A 23 -1.26 8.35 -6.18
N ALA A 24 -1.35 7.81 -4.97
CA ALA A 24 -0.17 7.38 -4.21
C ALA A 24 0.64 6.29 -4.94
N PHE A 25 -0.04 5.29 -5.52
CA PHE A 25 0.62 4.25 -6.31
C PHE A 25 1.31 4.78 -7.56
N PHE A 26 0.68 5.65 -8.33
CA PHE A 26 1.32 6.25 -9.50
C PHE A 26 2.48 7.15 -9.10
N MET A 27 2.35 7.95 -8.03
CA MET A 27 3.46 8.76 -7.52
C MET A 27 4.65 7.88 -7.12
N LEU A 28 4.42 6.75 -6.45
CA LEU A 28 5.48 5.81 -6.08
C LEU A 28 6.08 5.13 -7.31
N ALA A 29 5.26 4.61 -8.22
CA ALA A 29 5.69 3.93 -9.43
C ALA A 29 6.50 4.84 -10.37
N LEU A 30 6.16 6.13 -10.45
CA LEU A 30 6.90 7.10 -11.27
C LEU A 30 8.15 7.63 -10.56
N ALA A 31 8.09 7.89 -9.25
CA ALA A 31 9.21 8.48 -8.52
C ALA A 31 10.34 7.47 -8.24
N HIS A 32 10.01 6.21 -7.98
CA HIS A 32 11.00 5.20 -7.60
C HIS A 32 12.10 4.97 -8.66
N PRO A 33 11.82 4.82 -9.96
CA PRO A 33 12.86 4.59 -10.98
C PRO A 33 13.88 5.73 -11.07
N PHE A 34 13.56 6.95 -10.64
CA PHE A 34 14.53 8.06 -10.62
C PHE A 34 15.70 7.82 -9.66
N TYR A 35 15.58 6.95 -8.65
CA TYR A 35 16.73 6.55 -7.83
C TYR A 35 17.83 5.85 -8.65
N LEU A 36 17.51 5.27 -9.80
CA LEU A 36 18.49 4.64 -10.69
C LEU A 36 19.44 5.67 -11.33
N LEU A 37 18.99 6.92 -11.47
CA LEU A 37 19.77 8.01 -12.06
C LEU A 37 20.78 8.63 -11.09
N LEU A 38 20.70 8.29 -9.80
CA LEU A 38 21.59 8.83 -8.78
C LEU A 38 22.93 8.09 -8.75
N GLY A 39 24.01 8.85 -8.73
CA GLY A 39 25.37 8.38 -8.49
C GLY A 39 25.81 8.54 -7.03
N GLU A 40 27.06 8.18 -6.77
CA GLU A 40 27.69 8.42 -5.48
C GLU A 40 27.85 9.92 -5.22
N GLY A 41 27.41 10.40 -4.06
CA GLY A 41 27.51 11.81 -3.69
C GLY A 41 26.33 12.70 -4.10
N ASP A 42 25.35 12.17 -4.84
CA ASP A 42 24.17 12.92 -5.35
C ASP A 42 23.09 13.19 -4.28
N PHE A 43 23.51 13.56 -3.06
CA PHE A 43 22.62 13.79 -1.91
C PHE A 43 21.51 14.81 -2.21
N TRP A 44 21.86 15.94 -2.84
CA TRP A 44 20.89 17.00 -3.14
C TRP A 44 19.85 16.58 -4.19
N TRP A 45 20.24 15.74 -5.15
CA TRP A 45 19.33 15.18 -6.16
C TRP A 45 18.44 14.08 -5.59
N MET A 46 18.89 13.38 -4.55
CA MET A 46 18.10 12.39 -3.83
C MET A 46 16.94 13.01 -3.05
N LEU A 47 17.11 14.21 -2.49
CA LEU A 47 16.11 14.88 -1.64
C LEU A 47 14.72 15.00 -2.29
N PRO A 48 14.53 15.57 -3.49
CA PRO A 48 13.21 15.69 -4.10
C PRO A 48 12.55 14.32 -4.33
N ILE A 49 13.32 13.30 -4.69
CA ILE A 49 12.82 11.93 -4.90
C ILE A 49 12.33 11.36 -3.56
N THR A 50 13.15 11.46 -2.51
CA THR A 50 12.83 10.95 -1.16
C THR A 50 11.68 11.72 -0.50
N VAL A 51 11.56 13.03 -0.72
CA VAL A 51 10.41 13.80 -0.25
C VAL A 51 9.14 13.34 -0.98
N THR A 52 9.21 13.12 -2.29
CA THR A 52 8.06 12.67 -3.09
C THR A 52 7.61 11.27 -2.69
N THR A 53 8.53 10.30 -2.60
CA THR A 53 8.21 8.93 -2.14
C THR A 53 7.80 8.91 -0.67
N GLY A 54 8.43 9.73 0.18
CA GLY A 54 8.07 9.93 1.58
C GLY A 54 6.69 10.57 1.79
N PHE A 55 6.25 11.40 0.85
CA PHE A 55 4.91 11.97 0.82
C PHE A 55 3.87 10.96 0.30
N ALA A 56 4.15 10.32 -0.83
CA ALA A 56 3.28 9.31 -1.44
C ALA A 56 3.08 8.09 -0.52
N SER A 57 4.13 7.68 0.19
CA SER A 57 4.04 6.64 1.23
C SER A 57 3.10 6.99 2.37
N GLY A 58 2.73 8.25 2.58
CA GLY A 58 1.69 8.65 3.53
C GLY A 58 0.28 8.24 3.10
N GLY A 59 -0.01 8.21 1.80
CA GLY A 59 -1.29 7.79 1.22
C GLY A 59 -1.36 6.28 1.04
N PHE A 60 -0.22 5.69 0.67
CA PHE A 60 -0.02 4.25 0.73
C PHE A 60 -0.01 3.70 2.16
N SER A 61 0.33 4.55 3.14
CA SER A 61 0.41 4.15 4.54
C SER A 61 -0.90 3.52 4.98
N SER A 62 -0.83 2.68 6.01
CA SER A 62 -1.90 1.83 6.53
C SER A 62 -3.29 2.49 6.62
N THR A 63 -3.39 3.82 6.68
CA THR A 63 -4.62 4.63 6.67
C THR A 63 -5.63 4.28 5.57
N LEU A 64 -5.34 4.55 4.29
CA LEU A 64 -6.30 4.33 3.20
C LEU A 64 -6.66 2.84 3.01
N PRO A 65 -5.70 1.89 2.90
CA PRO A 65 -6.01 0.49 2.75
C PRO A 65 -6.73 -0.10 3.97
N ASN A 66 -6.43 0.33 5.21
CA ASN A 66 -7.21 -0.13 6.36
C ASN A 66 -8.64 0.41 6.33
N SER A 67 -8.85 1.64 5.87
CA SER A 67 -10.18 2.20 5.71
C SER A 67 -10.99 1.44 4.64
N MET A 68 -10.38 1.17 3.47
CA MET A 68 -11.00 0.37 2.40
C MET A 68 -11.26 -1.08 2.85
N LYS A 69 -10.37 -1.66 3.65
CA LYS A 69 -10.56 -2.99 4.25
C LYS A 69 -11.75 -3.01 5.21
N ALA A 70 -11.91 -1.99 6.04
CA ALA A 70 -13.07 -1.86 6.91
C ALA A 70 -14.37 -1.77 6.10
N ASP A 71 -14.38 -0.99 5.01
CA ASP A 71 -15.55 -0.88 4.12
C ASP A 71 -15.97 -2.25 3.53
N VAL A 72 -15.00 -3.09 3.16
CA VAL A 72 -15.27 -4.46 2.66
C VAL A 72 -15.83 -5.36 3.76
N ILE A 73 -15.29 -5.27 4.99
CA ILE A 73 -15.78 -6.06 6.14
C ILE A 73 -17.21 -5.65 6.50
N ASP A 74 -17.50 -4.35 6.51
CA ASP A 74 -18.84 -3.81 6.80
C ASP A 74 -19.85 -4.30 5.74
N LEU A 75 -19.48 -4.24 4.46
CA LEU A 75 -20.32 -4.74 3.36
C LEU A 75 -20.56 -6.25 3.44
N ASP A 76 -19.52 -7.03 3.74
CA ASP A 76 -19.64 -8.49 3.92
C ASP A 76 -20.53 -8.83 5.12
N THR A 77 -20.42 -8.09 6.22
CA THR A 77 -21.26 -8.26 7.41
C THR A 77 -22.72 -7.98 7.10
N LEU A 78 -23.03 -6.94 6.30
CA LEU A 78 -24.41 -6.67 5.87
C LEU A 78 -25.00 -7.77 5.00
N ARG A 79 -24.20 -8.31 4.06
CA ARG A 79 -24.64 -9.32 3.09
C ARG A 79 -24.76 -10.71 3.68
N SER A 80 -23.80 -11.10 4.53
CA SER A 80 -23.75 -12.43 5.15
C SER A 80 -24.55 -12.50 6.44
N GLY A 81 -24.74 -11.38 7.14
CA GLY A 81 -25.30 -11.33 8.49
C GLY A 81 -24.32 -11.78 9.59
N GLU A 82 -23.10 -12.17 9.23
CA GLU A 82 -22.07 -12.67 10.15
C GLU A 82 -20.90 -11.68 10.27
N ASN A 83 -20.39 -11.50 11.48
CA ASN A 83 -19.17 -10.72 11.66
C ASN A 83 -17.94 -11.57 11.33
N ARG A 84 -17.43 -11.41 10.11
CA ARG A 84 -16.26 -12.14 9.59
C ARG A 84 -14.95 -11.34 9.69
N ALA A 85 -14.92 -10.26 10.48
CA ALA A 85 -13.76 -9.39 10.58
C ALA A 85 -12.46 -10.14 10.89
N ALA A 86 -12.48 -11.10 11.83
CA ALA A 86 -11.30 -11.89 12.21
C ALA A 86 -10.70 -12.68 11.03
N LEU A 87 -11.53 -13.19 10.12
CA LEU A 87 -11.07 -13.89 8.92
C LEU A 87 -10.36 -12.94 7.94
N PHE A 88 -10.91 -11.74 7.73
CA PHE A 88 -10.26 -10.72 6.90
C PHE A 88 -8.94 -10.24 7.52
N PHE A 89 -8.90 -9.99 8.84
CA PHE A 89 -7.67 -9.57 9.52
C PHE A 89 -6.58 -10.64 9.51
N SER A 90 -6.94 -11.91 9.74
CA SER A 90 -5.98 -13.02 9.69
C SER A 90 -5.44 -13.22 8.27
N SER A 91 -6.31 -13.19 7.26
CA SER A 91 -5.92 -13.29 5.84
C SER A 91 -5.02 -12.15 5.40
N TRP A 92 -5.33 -10.91 5.80
CA TRP A 92 -4.50 -9.73 5.56
C TRP A 92 -3.12 -9.86 6.21
N SER A 93 -3.08 -10.27 7.47
CA SER A 93 -1.83 -10.43 8.22
C SER A 93 -0.95 -11.54 7.64
N PHE A 94 -1.57 -12.64 7.20
CA PHE A 94 -0.87 -13.71 6.48
C PHE A 94 -0.29 -13.19 5.17
N ALA A 95 -1.07 -12.47 4.36
CA ALA A 95 -0.59 -11.89 3.11
C ALA A 95 0.59 -10.93 3.32
N GLN A 96 0.55 -10.10 4.36
CA GLN A 96 1.66 -9.20 4.71
C GLN A 96 2.93 -9.97 5.06
N LYS A 97 2.83 -11.02 5.89
CA LYS A 97 3.98 -11.85 6.26
C LYS A 97 4.53 -12.62 5.06
N ALA A 98 3.66 -13.21 4.25
CA ALA A 98 4.03 -13.91 3.02
C ALA A 98 4.76 -12.96 2.06
N THR A 99 4.25 -11.75 1.86
CA THR A 99 4.87 -10.72 1.03
C THR A 99 6.26 -10.33 1.56
N ALA A 100 6.42 -10.17 2.87
CA ALA A 100 7.72 -9.84 3.46
C ALA A 100 8.76 -10.95 3.21
N THR A 101 8.39 -12.21 3.43
CA THR A 101 9.29 -13.36 3.21
C THR A 101 9.61 -13.57 1.73
N ILE A 102 8.58 -13.61 0.89
CA ILE A 102 8.73 -13.83 -0.56
C ILE A 102 9.48 -12.66 -1.21
N GLY A 103 9.13 -11.42 -0.85
CA GLY A 103 9.80 -10.22 -1.35
C GLY A 103 11.27 -10.18 -0.97
N GLY A 104 11.61 -10.51 0.29
CA GLY A 104 13.01 -10.64 0.72
C GLY A 104 13.77 -11.73 -0.06
N ALA A 105 13.15 -12.88 -0.27
CA ALA A 105 13.75 -13.97 -1.05
C ALA A 105 13.98 -13.58 -2.52
N ILE A 106 13.00 -12.91 -3.15
CA ILE A 106 13.13 -12.39 -4.53
C ILE A 106 14.26 -11.36 -4.60
N ALA A 107 14.37 -10.46 -3.62
CA ALA A 107 15.43 -9.47 -3.59
C ALA A 107 16.82 -10.13 -3.49
N LEU A 108 17.01 -11.06 -2.56
CA LEU A 108 18.30 -11.76 -2.37
C LEU A 108 18.66 -12.65 -3.56
N TYR A 109 17.71 -13.42 -4.08
CA TYR A 109 17.95 -14.25 -5.26
C TYR A 109 18.22 -13.38 -6.49
N GLY A 110 17.47 -12.29 -6.65
CA GLY A 110 17.71 -11.30 -7.70
C GLY A 110 19.12 -10.73 -7.63
N LEU A 111 19.59 -10.33 -6.44
CA LEU A 111 20.96 -9.85 -6.24
C LEU A 111 22.00 -10.88 -6.64
N ALA A 112 21.80 -12.15 -6.28
CA ALA A 112 22.69 -13.24 -6.69
C ALA A 112 22.74 -13.42 -8.21
N LEU A 113 21.64 -13.18 -8.94
CA LEU A 113 21.64 -13.21 -10.41
C LEU A 113 22.48 -12.09 -11.03
N PHE A 114 22.57 -10.94 -10.35
CA PHE A 114 23.46 -9.85 -10.75
C PHE A 114 24.91 -10.05 -10.29
N GLY A 115 25.23 -11.17 -9.63
CA GLY A 115 26.58 -11.46 -9.13
C GLY A 115 26.95 -10.72 -7.85
N PHE A 116 25.99 -10.06 -7.19
CA PHE A 116 26.26 -9.27 -6.00
C PHE A 116 26.75 -10.17 -4.85
N ASP A 117 27.93 -9.87 -4.34
CA ASP A 117 28.53 -10.54 -3.19
C ASP A 117 28.23 -9.74 -1.91
N THR A 118 27.56 -10.41 -0.97
CA THR A 118 27.15 -9.87 0.33
C THR A 118 28.27 -9.92 1.38
N ALA A 119 29.42 -10.53 1.10
CA ALA A 119 30.51 -10.65 2.05
C ALA A 119 31.08 -9.25 2.41
N PRO A 120 31.42 -8.98 3.68
CA PRO A 120 31.84 -7.64 4.13
C PRO A 120 33.07 -7.07 3.41
N GLU A 121 33.94 -7.94 2.88
CA GLU A 121 35.18 -7.57 2.18
C GLU A 121 35.05 -7.65 0.65
N ALA A 122 33.86 -8.00 0.13
CA ALA A 122 33.65 -8.14 -1.29
C ALA A 122 33.62 -6.78 -1.99
N VAL A 123 34.34 -6.69 -3.11
CA VAL A 123 34.31 -5.53 -4.01
C VAL A 123 33.33 -5.84 -5.13
N ASN A 124 32.18 -5.19 -5.07
CA ASN A 124 31.14 -5.29 -6.10
C ASN A 124 31.43 -4.29 -7.23
N GLY A 125 31.35 -4.74 -8.47
CA GLY A 125 31.56 -3.92 -9.66
C GLY A 125 30.32 -3.11 -10.05
N PRO A 126 30.38 -2.45 -11.22
CA PRO A 126 29.29 -1.61 -11.72
C PRO A 126 27.98 -2.37 -11.94
N ASP A 127 28.04 -3.61 -12.41
CA ASP A 127 26.86 -4.43 -12.76
C ASP A 127 26.14 -4.94 -11.51
N GLU A 128 26.91 -5.33 -10.49
CA GLU A 128 26.40 -5.76 -9.19
C GLU A 128 25.71 -4.60 -8.47
N LEU A 129 26.33 -3.41 -8.47
CA LEU A 129 25.76 -2.19 -7.90
C LEU A 129 24.54 -1.71 -8.68
N PHE A 130 24.53 -1.88 -10.01
CA PHE A 130 23.34 -1.64 -10.82
C PHE A 130 22.19 -2.58 -10.39
N GLY A 131 22.46 -3.86 -10.19
CA GLY A 131 21.50 -4.84 -9.70
C GLY A 131 20.85 -4.41 -8.37
N VAL A 132 21.65 -3.95 -7.42
CA VAL A 132 21.16 -3.38 -6.14
C VAL A 132 20.24 -2.20 -6.38
N ARG A 133 20.68 -1.21 -7.18
CA ARG A 133 19.88 -0.01 -7.46
C ARG A 133 18.59 -0.36 -8.18
N PHE A 134 18.62 -1.27 -9.16
CA PHE A 134 17.45 -1.69 -9.93
C PHE A 134 16.42 -2.41 -9.04
N LEU A 135 16.85 -3.39 -8.24
CA LEU A 135 15.97 -4.15 -7.34
C LEU A 135 15.41 -3.30 -6.19
N PHE A 136 16.16 -2.28 -5.75
CA PHE A 136 15.69 -1.33 -4.76
C PHE A 136 14.70 -0.29 -5.33
N SER A 137 14.92 0.16 -6.56
CA SER A 137 14.20 1.31 -7.13
C SER A 137 13.14 0.90 -8.15
N THR A 138 13.56 0.38 -9.29
CA THR A 138 12.71 0.20 -10.46
C THR A 138 11.81 -1.01 -10.32
N PHE A 139 12.33 -2.11 -9.75
CA PHE A 139 11.59 -3.35 -9.60
C PHE A 139 10.31 -3.21 -8.75
N PRO A 140 10.31 -2.55 -7.57
CA PRO A 140 9.08 -2.25 -6.82
C PRO A 140 8.02 -1.48 -7.59
N SER A 141 8.42 -0.67 -8.58
CA SER A 141 7.49 0.13 -9.40
C SER A 141 6.53 -0.76 -10.19
N LEU A 142 6.98 -1.94 -10.63
CA LEU A 142 6.11 -2.92 -11.26
C LEU A 142 5.00 -3.39 -10.32
N PHE A 143 5.31 -3.61 -9.03
CA PHE A 143 4.32 -3.99 -8.03
C PHE A 143 3.35 -2.87 -7.68
N PHE A 144 3.80 -1.61 -7.67
CA PHE A 144 2.90 -0.47 -7.52
C PHE A 144 1.93 -0.34 -8.69
N LEU A 145 2.40 -0.58 -9.93
CA LEU A 145 1.53 -0.56 -11.12
C LEU A 145 0.54 -1.73 -11.13
N THR A 146 0.96 -2.94 -10.77
CA THR A 146 0.03 -4.08 -10.66
C THR A 146 -1.00 -3.86 -9.56
N GLY A 147 -0.56 -3.33 -8.40
CA GLY A 147 -1.47 -2.90 -7.34
C GLY A 147 -2.47 -1.85 -7.81
N ALA A 148 -2.01 -0.86 -8.59
CA ALA A 148 -2.87 0.15 -9.18
C ALA A 148 -3.90 -0.45 -10.14
N ALA A 149 -3.50 -1.40 -10.98
CA ALA A 149 -4.43 -2.10 -11.87
C ALA A 149 -5.52 -2.85 -11.09
N VAL A 150 -5.18 -3.50 -9.98
CA VAL A 150 -6.16 -4.21 -9.12
C VAL A 150 -7.12 -3.24 -8.44
N VAL A 151 -6.61 -2.11 -7.94
CA VAL A 151 -7.42 -1.08 -7.27
C VAL A 151 -8.28 -0.29 -8.27
N TRP A 152 -7.89 -0.21 -9.54
CA TRP A 152 -8.59 0.58 -10.55
C TRP A 152 -10.08 0.21 -10.69
N THR A 153 -10.40 -1.07 -10.54
CA THR A 153 -11.77 -1.60 -10.58
C THR A 153 -12.45 -1.67 -9.22
N TYR A 154 -11.98 -0.92 -8.21
CA TYR A 154 -12.55 -0.96 -6.87
C TYR A 154 -14.03 -0.56 -6.89
N PRO A 155 -14.96 -1.47 -6.50
CA PRO A 155 -16.38 -1.30 -6.77
C PRO A 155 -17.12 -0.46 -5.71
N ILE A 156 -16.52 -0.25 -4.53
CA ILE A 156 -17.19 0.41 -3.40
C ILE A 156 -17.02 1.93 -3.55
N THR A 157 -18.11 2.58 -3.95
CA THR A 157 -18.19 4.04 -4.03
C THR A 157 -18.43 4.65 -2.65
N GLU A 158 -18.14 5.94 -2.48
CA GLU A 158 -18.40 6.65 -1.23
C GLU A 158 -19.90 6.65 -0.87
N GLU A 159 -20.78 6.67 -1.87
CA GLU A 159 -22.23 6.59 -1.69
C GLU A 159 -22.65 5.23 -1.13
N GLN A 160 -22.18 4.13 -1.72
CA GLN A 160 -22.41 2.78 -1.22
C GLN A 160 -21.87 2.60 0.20
N GLN A 161 -20.73 3.21 0.52
CA GLN A 161 -20.16 3.17 1.86
C GLN A 161 -21.06 3.87 2.89
N LYS A 162 -21.61 5.05 2.55
CA LYS A 162 -22.52 5.79 3.44
C LYS A 162 -23.84 5.06 3.64
N GLU A 163 -24.38 4.44 2.60
CA GLU A 163 -25.58 3.61 2.67
C GLU A 163 -25.36 2.38 3.55
N THR A 164 -24.29 1.64 3.31
CA THR A 164 -23.86 0.48 4.13
C THR A 164 -23.79 0.87 5.61
N ARG A 165 -23.11 1.98 5.94
CA ARG A 165 -22.96 2.42 7.32
C ARG A 165 -24.31 2.77 7.99
N ARG A 166 -25.21 3.45 7.27
CA ARG A 166 -26.55 3.78 7.78
C ARG A 166 -27.39 2.53 8.06
N GLU A 167 -27.30 1.52 7.20
CA GLU A 167 -28.01 0.26 7.40
C GLU A 167 -27.51 -0.50 8.63
N ILE A 168 -26.18 -0.56 8.84
CA ILE A 168 -25.59 -1.18 10.03
C ILE A 168 -26.06 -0.47 11.29
N GLU A 169 -25.96 0.87 11.34
CA GLU A 169 -26.40 1.66 12.49
C GLU A 169 -27.88 1.45 12.81
N THR A 170 -28.75 1.37 11.78
CA THR A 170 -30.17 1.10 11.95
C THR A 170 -30.44 -0.29 12.52
N ARG A 171 -29.73 -1.32 12.04
CA ARG A 171 -29.86 -2.70 12.56
C ARG A 171 -29.38 -2.82 14.00
N ASP A 172 -28.27 -2.17 14.34
CA ASP A 172 -27.71 -2.19 15.69
C ASP A 172 -28.63 -1.49 16.69
N GLN A 173 -29.26 -0.37 16.30
CA GLN A 173 -30.27 0.32 17.11
C GLN A 173 -31.54 -0.54 17.32
N ALA A 174 -32.03 -1.21 16.27
CA ALA A 174 -33.19 -2.09 16.39
C ALA A 174 -32.92 -3.27 17.34
N ARG A 175 -31.72 -3.85 17.25
CA ARG A 175 -31.31 -5.00 18.06
C ARG A 175 -31.07 -4.63 19.53
N SER A 176 -30.48 -3.46 19.79
CA SER A 176 -30.30 -2.94 21.16
C SER A 176 -31.61 -2.53 21.81
N GLY A 177 -32.57 -1.97 21.05
CA GLY A 177 -33.93 -1.71 21.52
C GLY A 177 -34.72 -2.97 21.87
N SER A 178 -34.57 -4.04 21.08
CA SER A 178 -35.23 -5.34 21.35
C SER A 178 -34.67 -6.11 22.54
N SER A 179 -33.43 -5.80 22.98
CA SER A 179 -32.80 -6.44 24.14
C SER A 179 -33.14 -5.75 25.47
N GLN A 180 -33.78 -4.58 25.43
CA GLN A 180 -34.18 -3.79 26.60
C GLN A 180 -35.71 -3.82 26.87
N ALA A 181 -36.49 -4.41 25.96
CA ALA A 181 -37.93 -4.63 26.08
C ALA A 181 -38.23 -6.09 26.44
#